data_AF-A0A1H5HWV2-F1
#
_entry.id   AF-A0A1H5HWV2-F1
#
_cell.length_a   1.000
_cell.length_b   1.000
_cell.length_c   1.000
_cell.angle_alpha   90.00
_cell.angle_beta   90.00
_cell.angle_gamma   90.00
#
_symmetry.space_group_name_H-M   'P 1'
#
loop_
_entity.id
_entity.type
_entity.pdbx_description
1 polymer ?
#
loop_
_entity_poly.entity_id
_entity_poly.type
_entity_poly.pdbx_seq_one_letter_code
_entity_poly.pdbx_strand_id
1 'polypeptide(L)'
;MALAHPRTSRRRRTTRTRTLIGAVTAGILAAAGLVVTGQTSHAATARQAEALDRGVVSVHTDAGNLISWRWLATDADSVAFNVYRAGTKVNTSPVTGSTNYFHAGAPNSADYTVRAVVGGVEQGDSAHAIQFRAGYKDVPISPPPGGTTPDGVAYTYEANDASVGDLDGDGALDFVLKWQPTNAKDNSQSGYTGNTILDGVRLDGTRLWRIDLGRNIRSGAHYTQFQVYDYDGDGRAEVATKTADGSVDGRGTVIGSASADHRNSSGYVLSGPEYLTMFNGLTGAAMGTVDYVPARGTVSSWGDSYGNRVDRFLAGTAYLDGSRPSLIMARGYYTRTVIAAWDWRGGAFTRRWTFDTNSSTNTGRGYDGQGNHQLSVADVDGDGKDEIVYGAMAVDDNGSSLWTTKNGHGDAMHVGDLDPARPGLEEFKVDEDGSKPSSWMADAKTGQIIWSTPAGGDNGRGVSDDIWAGSAGAESWSSAASGLRDPHGTVVASRKPSSTNFLAWWDGDTTRELLDGTHIDKYGTAGDTRLLTGASVHSNNSTKATPVISGDLFGDWREEVVWATTNNTALRIYSTPYETGTRITTLLHDTTYRTALAWQNTAYNQPPHPGFFIGAGMATAPRPTVWIP
;
A
#
# COMPACT_ATOMS: atom_id res chain seq x y z
N MET A 1 -58.37 39.49 13.12
CA MET A 1 -59.02 40.28 14.19
C MET A 1 -58.23 41.58 14.34
N ALA A 2 -58.90 42.74 14.46
CA ALA A 2 -58.30 44.09 14.49
C ALA A 2 -57.53 44.56 13.22
N LEU A 3 -57.39 45.89 13.06
CA LEU A 3 -56.88 46.58 11.86
C LEU A 3 -56.24 47.96 12.19
N ALA A 4 -55.23 48.34 11.41
CA ALA A 4 -54.85 49.69 10.93
C ALA A 4 -54.50 50.88 11.87
N HIS A 5 -53.26 51.40 11.68
CA HIS A 5 -52.90 52.83 11.46
C HIS A 5 -52.97 53.87 12.63
N PRO A 6 -52.47 55.14 12.49
CA PRO A 6 -51.03 55.53 12.36
C PRO A 6 -50.67 56.84 13.18
N ARG A 7 -49.62 57.61 12.77
CA ARG A 7 -49.18 59.01 13.19
C ARG A 7 -48.09 59.08 14.30
N THR A 8 -47.17 60.08 14.44
CA THR A 8 -46.82 61.32 13.66
C THR A 8 -45.43 61.95 13.99
N SER A 9 -44.78 62.61 13.01
CA SER A 9 -43.80 63.76 13.11
C SER A 9 -42.38 63.51 13.69
N ARG A 10 -41.28 64.15 13.24
CA ARG A 10 -40.92 65.62 13.32
C ARG A 10 -39.79 66.09 12.35
N ARG A 11 -39.77 67.41 12.08
CA ARG A 11 -38.65 68.39 11.77
C ARG A 11 -37.30 67.87 11.18
N ARG A 12 -36.83 68.35 10.00
CA ARG A 12 -36.07 69.62 9.68
C ARG A 12 -34.61 69.65 10.23
N ARG A 13 -33.55 70.09 9.50
CA ARG A 13 -33.37 70.64 8.12
C ARG A 13 -31.86 70.80 7.75
N THR A 14 -31.56 71.09 6.47
CA THR A 14 -30.35 71.81 5.92
C THR A 14 -28.96 71.13 6.01
N THR A 15 -27.99 71.33 5.08
CA THR A 15 -27.90 72.29 3.94
C THR A 15 -27.17 71.71 2.70
N ARG A 16 -27.52 72.23 1.51
CA ARG A 16 -26.73 72.20 0.25
C ARG A 16 -25.53 73.20 0.37
N THR A 17 -24.55 73.34 -0.55
CA THR A 17 -24.41 73.02 -1.99
C THR A 17 -22.89 72.74 -2.28
N ARG A 18 -22.22 72.85 -3.45
CA ARG A 18 -22.46 73.47 -4.79
C ARG A 18 -21.67 72.73 -5.88
N THR A 19 -22.12 72.81 -7.13
CA THR A 19 -21.51 72.22 -8.33
C THR A 19 -20.37 73.07 -8.92
N LEU A 20 -19.35 72.44 -9.53
CA LEU A 20 -18.94 72.69 -10.93
C LEU A 20 -17.92 71.62 -11.43
N ILE A 21 -17.62 71.64 -12.74
CA ILE A 21 -17.01 70.54 -13.51
C ILE A 21 -15.53 70.83 -13.82
N GLY A 22 -14.67 69.80 -13.83
CA GLY A 22 -13.31 69.90 -14.36
C GLY A 22 -12.58 68.56 -14.54
N ALA A 23 -11.94 68.41 -15.71
CA ALA A 23 -10.96 67.38 -16.08
C ALA A 23 -11.40 65.90 -16.22
N VAL A 24 -10.56 65.14 -16.92
CA VAL A 24 -10.68 63.73 -17.33
C VAL A 24 -9.37 63.00 -17.01
N THR A 25 -9.37 61.67 -17.02
CA THR A 25 -8.24 60.70 -16.96
C THR A 25 -7.58 60.38 -15.61
N ALA A 26 -7.26 59.08 -15.47
CA ALA A 26 -6.44 58.39 -14.45
C ALA A 26 -6.96 58.33 -12.99
N GLY A 27 -6.85 57.15 -12.35
CA GLY A 27 -7.13 56.98 -10.90
C GLY A 27 -7.73 55.63 -10.47
N ILE A 28 -6.95 54.54 -10.60
CA ILE A 28 -7.23 53.16 -10.16
C ILE A 28 -7.82 53.07 -8.73
N LEU A 29 -8.86 52.23 -8.51
CA LEU A 29 -8.86 51.21 -7.43
C LEU A 29 -9.93 50.11 -7.58
N ALA A 30 -9.49 48.86 -7.37
CA ALA A 30 -10.24 47.68 -6.88
C ALA A 30 -11.70 47.44 -7.37
N ALA A 31 -11.84 46.80 -8.53
CA ALA A 31 -13.01 45.97 -8.86
C ALA A 31 -12.60 44.48 -8.88
N ALA A 32 -12.34 43.91 -7.71
CA ALA A 32 -12.08 42.48 -7.54
C ALA A 32 -13.40 41.77 -7.18
N GLY A 33 -14.01 41.09 -8.15
CA GLY A 33 -15.19 40.26 -7.89
C GLY A 33 -14.79 39.03 -7.10
N LEU A 34 -15.32 38.89 -5.87
CA LEU A 34 -15.07 37.73 -5.03
C LEU A 34 -15.85 36.52 -5.56
N VAL A 35 -15.28 35.84 -6.56
CA VAL A 35 -15.73 34.52 -6.99
C VAL A 35 -15.33 33.54 -5.88
N VAL A 36 -16.22 33.39 -4.90
CA VAL A 36 -16.15 32.26 -3.97
C VAL A 36 -16.45 31.01 -4.77
N THR A 37 -15.40 30.34 -5.24
CA THR A 37 -15.47 28.94 -5.66
C THR A 37 -15.83 28.14 -4.43
N GLY A 38 -17.13 27.92 -4.22
CA GLY A 38 -17.61 27.06 -3.16
C GLY A 38 -17.15 25.64 -3.43
N GLN A 39 -16.05 25.24 -2.80
CA GLN A 39 -15.76 23.83 -2.60
C GLN A 39 -17.00 23.24 -1.90
N THR A 40 -17.71 22.35 -2.59
CA THR A 40 -18.69 21.50 -1.94
C THR A 40 -17.91 20.61 -0.99
N SER A 41 -17.88 20.97 0.29
CA SER A 41 -17.29 20.13 1.33
C SER A 41 -18.13 18.86 1.46
N HIS A 42 -17.81 17.86 0.65
CA HIS A 42 -18.30 16.50 0.86
C HIS A 42 -17.83 16.11 2.27
N ALA A 43 -18.79 15.80 3.14
CA ALA A 43 -18.45 15.24 4.44
C ALA A 43 -17.86 13.86 4.16
N ALA A 44 -16.55 13.70 4.39
CA ALA A 44 -15.83 12.48 4.08
C ALA A 44 -16.58 11.28 4.66
N THR A 45 -17.00 10.36 3.80
CA THR A 45 -17.68 9.15 4.24
C THR A 45 -16.68 8.34 5.07
N ALA A 46 -17.09 7.91 6.27
CA ALA A 46 -16.21 7.11 7.10
C ALA A 46 -15.86 5.81 6.36
N ARG A 47 -14.56 5.50 6.24
CA ARG A 47 -14.06 4.26 5.64
C ARG A 47 -14.00 3.15 6.68
N GLN A 48 -14.32 1.93 6.28
CA GLN A 48 -14.13 0.71 7.07
C GLN A 48 -12.64 0.58 7.41
N ALA A 49 -12.29 0.22 8.64
CA ALA A 49 -10.92 -0.07 9.05
C ALA A 49 -10.89 -1.25 10.04
N GLU A 50 -9.73 -1.91 10.13
CA GLU A 50 -9.55 -3.09 10.98
C GLU A 50 -9.64 -2.75 12.48
N ALA A 51 -10.20 -3.68 13.26
CA ALA A 51 -10.42 -3.58 14.70
C ALA A 51 -9.14 -3.75 15.54
N LEU A 52 -8.09 -3.04 15.15
CA LEU A 52 -6.72 -3.25 15.63
C LEU A 52 -6.57 -3.11 17.14
N ASP A 53 -5.81 -4.03 17.71
CA ASP A 53 -5.35 -4.00 19.09
C ASP A 53 -4.35 -2.83 19.32
N ARG A 54 -3.84 -2.70 20.53
CA ARG A 54 -2.85 -1.67 20.88
C ARG A 54 -1.46 -1.91 20.25
N GLY A 55 -1.19 -3.09 19.70
CA GLY A 55 -0.03 -3.43 18.87
C GLY A 55 1.30 -3.35 19.60
N VAL A 56 1.30 -3.50 20.92
CA VAL A 56 2.47 -3.12 21.75
C VAL A 56 3.68 -3.99 21.42
N VAL A 57 4.84 -3.36 21.19
CA VAL A 57 6.14 -4.04 21.03
C VAL A 57 7.12 -3.63 22.13
N SER A 58 8.14 -4.46 22.35
CA SER A 58 9.27 -4.19 23.24
C SER A 58 10.58 -4.58 22.55
N VAL A 59 11.29 -3.59 21.99
CA VAL A 59 12.57 -3.76 21.29
C VAL A 59 13.73 -3.57 22.27
N HIS A 60 14.54 -4.60 22.45
CA HIS A 60 15.65 -4.57 23.40
C HIS A 60 16.95 -4.05 22.78
N THR A 61 17.67 -3.22 23.54
CA THR A 61 19.03 -2.78 23.23
C THR A 61 19.90 -2.89 24.49
N ASP A 62 21.23 -2.84 24.36
CA ASP A 62 22.16 -2.89 25.49
C ASP A 62 21.89 -1.82 26.59
N ALA A 63 21.15 -0.76 26.24
CA ALA A 63 20.78 0.33 27.14
C ALA A 63 19.40 0.16 27.83
N GLY A 64 18.53 -0.76 27.39
CA GLY A 64 17.17 -0.91 27.94
C GLY A 64 16.16 -1.57 26.99
N ASN A 65 14.90 -1.16 27.06
CA ASN A 65 13.88 -1.54 26.07
C ASN A 65 13.18 -0.28 25.56
N LEU A 66 12.96 -0.18 24.25
CA LEU A 66 11.97 0.72 23.68
C LEU A 66 10.63 0.00 23.65
N ILE A 67 9.61 0.59 24.27
CA ILE A 67 8.22 0.14 24.16
C ILE A 67 7.52 1.10 23.23
N SER A 68 6.82 0.63 22.19
CA SER A 68 5.97 1.44 21.32
C SER A 68 4.63 0.76 21.07
N TRP A 69 3.61 1.56 20.69
CA TRP A 69 2.22 1.11 20.55
C TRP A 69 1.40 2.01 19.62
N ARG A 70 0.31 1.46 19.07
CA ARG A 70 -0.49 2.17 18.06
C ARG A 70 -1.25 3.33 18.70
N TRP A 71 -1.24 4.50 18.07
CA TRP A 71 -2.29 5.50 18.25
C TRP A 71 -3.41 5.19 17.26
N LEU A 72 -4.57 4.78 17.75
CA LEU A 72 -5.67 4.32 16.91
C LEU A 72 -6.48 5.52 16.40
N ALA A 73 -7.15 5.37 15.26
CA ALA A 73 -8.09 6.39 14.77
C ALA A 73 -9.28 6.60 15.73
N THR A 74 -9.68 5.55 16.44
CA THR A 74 -10.76 5.54 17.45
C THR A 74 -10.37 6.16 18.79
N ASP A 75 -9.09 6.44 19.04
CA ASP A 75 -8.66 7.21 20.21
C ASP A 75 -9.04 8.69 20.06
N ALA A 76 -9.45 9.34 21.16
CA ALA A 76 -9.53 10.79 21.20
C ALA A 76 -8.13 11.43 21.09
N ASP A 77 -8.00 12.59 20.43
CA ASP A 77 -6.69 13.23 20.21
C ASP A 77 -5.96 13.60 21.50
N SER A 78 -6.72 13.83 22.58
CA SER A 78 -6.20 14.10 23.93
C SER A 78 -5.83 12.84 24.72
N VAL A 79 -5.88 11.63 24.13
CA VAL A 79 -5.48 10.41 24.83
C VAL A 79 -4.00 10.46 25.21
N ALA A 80 -3.73 10.09 26.45
CA ALA A 80 -2.40 9.88 27.00
C ALA A 80 -2.21 8.41 27.38
N PHE A 81 -0.98 7.98 27.63
CA PHE A 81 -0.67 6.57 27.89
C PHE A 81 0.18 6.36 29.15
N ASN A 82 -0.07 5.26 29.86
CA ASN A 82 0.78 4.78 30.94
C ASN A 82 1.37 3.41 30.56
N VAL A 83 2.67 3.26 30.79
CA VAL A 83 3.42 2.04 30.49
C VAL A 83 3.65 1.30 31.80
N TYR A 84 3.35 0.01 31.80
CA TYR A 84 3.46 -0.88 32.94
C TYR A 84 4.45 -1.99 32.63
N ARG A 85 5.39 -2.25 33.55
CA ARG A 85 6.27 -3.43 33.53
C ARG A 85 5.78 -4.41 34.60
N ALA A 86 5.36 -5.61 34.19
CA ALA A 86 4.82 -6.64 35.09
C ALA A 86 3.83 -6.06 36.14
N GLY A 87 2.84 -5.28 35.68
CA GLY A 87 1.83 -4.63 36.52
C GLY A 87 2.29 -3.42 37.34
N THR A 88 3.56 -2.99 37.25
CA THR A 88 4.07 -1.77 37.91
C THR A 88 4.27 -0.65 36.89
N LYS A 89 3.63 0.51 37.09
CA LYS A 89 3.77 1.69 36.23
C LYS A 89 5.22 2.21 36.24
N VAL A 90 5.80 2.49 35.07
CA VAL A 90 7.20 2.94 34.92
C VAL A 90 7.34 4.42 34.52
N ASN A 91 6.39 4.97 33.76
CA ASN A 91 6.39 6.40 33.42
C ASN A 91 5.88 7.25 34.60
N THR A 92 6.54 8.36 34.92
CA THR A 92 6.15 9.25 36.04
C THR A 92 4.89 10.08 35.74
N SER A 93 4.77 10.55 34.50
CA SER A 93 3.61 11.27 33.95
C SER A 93 3.09 10.55 32.69
N PRO A 94 1.78 10.58 32.39
CA PRO A 94 1.24 10.01 31.15
C PRO A 94 1.94 10.53 29.90
N VAL A 95 2.29 9.62 28.98
CA VAL A 95 2.92 9.95 27.70
C VAL A 95 1.88 10.55 26.77
N THR A 96 2.18 11.72 26.18
CA THR A 96 1.28 12.47 25.29
C THR A 96 1.92 12.85 23.95
N GLY A 97 3.22 13.14 23.92
CA GLY A 97 3.93 13.63 22.73
C GLY A 97 4.32 12.57 21.70
N SER A 98 4.33 11.29 22.09
CA SER A 98 4.62 10.12 21.24
C SER A 98 3.71 8.96 21.64
N THR A 99 3.82 7.82 20.95
CA THR A 99 3.33 6.52 21.44
C THR A 99 4.46 5.52 21.63
N ASN A 100 5.54 6.01 22.24
CA ASN A 100 6.68 5.20 22.68
C ASN A 100 7.19 5.64 24.06
N TYR A 101 8.06 4.82 24.64
CA TYR A 101 8.72 5.04 25.92
C TYR A 101 9.98 4.18 26.03
N PHE A 102 11.15 4.78 26.24
CA PHE A 102 12.38 4.03 26.51
C PHE A 102 12.58 3.76 28.01
N HIS A 103 12.54 2.48 28.38
CA HIS A 103 12.80 2.02 29.74
C HIS A 103 14.27 1.63 29.91
N ALA A 104 15.11 2.63 30.19
CA ALA A 104 16.54 2.47 30.41
C ALA A 104 16.87 1.46 31.53
N GLY A 105 17.89 0.63 31.31
CA GLY A 105 18.39 -0.37 32.26
C GLY A 105 17.46 -1.55 32.54
N ALA A 106 16.29 -1.63 31.90
CA ALA A 106 15.41 -2.79 32.02
C ALA A 106 15.94 -3.98 31.20
N PRO A 107 15.89 -5.22 31.73
CA PRO A 107 16.42 -6.40 31.04
C PRO A 107 15.56 -6.80 29.84
N ASN A 108 16.12 -7.60 28.92
CA ASN A 108 15.39 -8.20 27.79
C ASN A 108 14.28 -9.18 28.19
N SER A 109 14.17 -9.49 29.48
CA SER A 109 13.11 -10.32 30.08
C SER A 109 11.96 -9.50 30.65
N ALA A 110 12.01 -8.17 30.57
CA ALA A 110 10.92 -7.30 31.00
C ALA A 110 9.68 -7.46 30.12
N ASP A 111 8.55 -7.74 30.77
CA ASP A 111 7.23 -7.86 30.18
C ASP A 111 6.45 -6.57 30.41
N TYR A 112 5.66 -6.14 29.42
CA TYR A 112 5.02 -4.82 29.38
C TYR A 112 3.56 -4.85 28.90
N THR A 113 2.76 -3.96 29.48
CA THR A 113 1.44 -3.56 28.98
C THR A 113 1.34 -2.02 28.91
N VAL A 114 0.40 -1.52 28.11
CA VAL A 114 0.09 -0.10 27.97
C VAL A 114 -1.38 0.12 28.35
N ARG A 115 -1.66 1.20 29.09
CA ARG A 115 -3.02 1.64 29.41
C ARG A 115 -3.27 3.02 28.83
N ALA A 116 -4.34 3.16 28.07
CA ALA A 116 -4.83 4.47 27.65
C ALA A 116 -5.38 5.26 28.84
N VAL A 117 -5.34 6.59 28.76
CA VAL A 117 -5.91 7.53 29.72
C VAL A 117 -6.82 8.48 28.96
N VAL A 118 -8.13 8.25 29.08
CA VAL A 118 -9.18 8.94 28.32
C VAL A 118 -9.97 9.82 29.28
N GLY A 119 -10.04 11.13 29.02
CA GLY A 119 -10.72 12.08 29.92
C GLY A 119 -10.14 12.14 31.34
N GLY A 120 -8.89 11.71 31.52
CA GLY A 120 -8.24 11.57 32.84
C GLY A 120 -8.48 10.22 33.54
N VAL A 121 -9.26 9.31 32.95
CA VAL A 121 -9.54 7.97 33.47
C VAL A 121 -8.64 6.94 32.79
N GLU A 122 -7.84 6.20 33.56
CA GLU A 122 -7.04 5.09 33.06
C GLU A 122 -7.95 3.90 32.66
N GLN A 123 -7.67 3.32 31.50
CA GLN A 123 -8.39 2.18 30.92
C GLN A 123 -7.73 0.84 31.32
N GLY A 124 -8.25 -0.28 30.80
CA GLY A 124 -7.65 -1.60 31.00
C GLY A 124 -6.24 -1.74 30.37
N ASP A 125 -5.54 -2.80 30.75
CA ASP A 125 -4.29 -3.22 30.10
C ASP A 125 -4.52 -3.63 28.64
N SER A 126 -3.55 -3.31 27.79
CA SER A 126 -3.39 -3.90 26.46
C SER A 126 -3.07 -5.40 26.51
N ALA A 127 -3.01 -6.04 25.35
CA ALA A 127 -2.21 -7.25 25.17
C ALA A 127 -0.75 -7.04 25.63
N HIS A 128 -0.08 -8.13 25.98
CA HIS A 128 1.33 -8.13 26.39
C HIS A 128 2.25 -7.78 25.22
N ALA A 129 3.26 -6.96 25.46
CA ALA A 129 4.15 -6.45 24.43
C ALA A 129 4.91 -7.56 23.69
N ILE A 130 4.87 -7.53 22.36
CA ILE A 130 5.58 -8.43 21.46
C ILE A 130 7.10 -8.28 21.69
N GLN A 131 7.80 -9.39 21.86
CA GLN A 131 9.12 -9.44 22.49
C GLN A 131 10.29 -9.50 21.48
N PHE A 132 10.84 -8.35 21.08
CA PHE A 132 11.96 -8.23 20.12
C PHE A 132 13.31 -8.29 20.86
N ARG A 133 13.55 -9.41 21.56
CA ARG A 133 14.64 -9.56 22.56
C ARG A 133 16.06 -9.59 22.00
N ALA A 134 16.19 -9.83 20.71
CA ALA A 134 17.45 -9.85 19.96
C ALA A 134 17.52 -8.72 18.91
N GLY A 135 16.70 -7.67 19.06
CA GLY A 135 16.44 -6.67 18.02
C GLY A 135 15.48 -7.16 16.91
N TYR A 136 15.03 -8.41 17.00
CA TYR A 136 14.06 -9.03 16.10
C TYR A 136 13.17 -10.02 16.86
N LYS A 137 12.06 -10.41 16.21
CA LYS A 137 11.24 -11.56 16.57
C LYS A 137 11.19 -12.55 15.40
N ASP A 138 11.39 -13.82 15.68
CA ASP A 138 11.10 -14.90 14.74
C ASP A 138 9.65 -15.38 14.92
N VAL A 139 8.97 -15.67 13.80
CA VAL A 139 7.69 -16.36 13.68
C VAL A 139 7.98 -17.71 12.99
N PRO A 140 7.87 -18.84 13.69
CA PRO A 140 8.13 -20.16 13.11
C PRO A 140 7.25 -20.44 11.88
N ILE A 141 7.86 -20.92 10.81
CA ILE A 141 7.17 -21.41 9.60
C ILE A 141 7.71 -22.79 9.21
N SER A 142 7.07 -23.45 8.25
CA SER A 142 7.52 -24.78 7.77
C SER A 142 7.31 -24.92 6.28
N PRO A 143 8.40 -25.03 5.48
CA PRO A 143 8.31 -25.19 4.04
C PRO A 143 7.41 -26.36 3.63
N PRO A 144 6.63 -26.24 2.54
CA PRO A 144 6.04 -27.39 1.90
C PRO A 144 7.12 -28.40 1.47
N PRO A 145 6.82 -29.71 1.43
CA PRO A 145 7.72 -30.68 0.83
C PRO A 145 8.06 -30.29 -0.62
N GLY A 146 9.35 -30.34 -0.97
CA GLY A 146 9.78 -30.21 -2.35
C GLY A 146 9.25 -31.35 -3.24
N GLY A 147 9.40 -31.20 -4.55
CA GLY A 147 8.88 -32.16 -5.52
C GLY A 147 9.68 -32.21 -6.81
N THR A 148 9.12 -32.89 -7.81
CA THR A 148 9.69 -33.00 -9.16
C THR A 148 8.59 -32.74 -10.19
N THR A 149 8.86 -31.90 -11.19
CA THR A 149 7.92 -31.61 -12.28
C THR A 149 7.90 -32.70 -13.35
N PRO A 150 6.90 -32.72 -14.27
CA PRO A 150 6.77 -33.78 -15.29
C PRO A 150 7.96 -33.94 -16.25
N ASP A 151 8.79 -32.90 -16.38
CA ASP A 151 10.05 -32.87 -17.14
C ASP A 151 11.27 -33.38 -16.35
N GLY A 152 11.08 -33.81 -15.10
CA GLY A 152 12.13 -34.34 -14.23
C GLY A 152 12.89 -33.30 -13.40
N VAL A 153 12.53 -32.01 -13.47
CA VAL A 153 13.19 -30.95 -12.69
C VAL A 153 12.74 -31.00 -11.23
N ALA A 154 13.68 -31.25 -10.32
CA ALA A 154 13.44 -31.19 -8.87
C ALA A 154 13.36 -29.73 -8.39
N TYR A 155 12.54 -29.47 -7.37
CA TYR A 155 12.37 -28.17 -6.74
C TYR A 155 12.14 -28.26 -5.23
N THR A 156 12.49 -27.19 -4.54
CA THR A 156 12.21 -26.90 -3.12
C THR A 156 11.33 -25.66 -3.03
N TYR A 157 11.03 -25.18 -1.82
CA TYR A 157 10.25 -23.96 -1.61
C TYR A 157 11.02 -22.90 -0.83
N GLU A 158 10.79 -21.65 -1.19
CA GLU A 158 11.26 -20.44 -0.52
C GLU A 158 10.04 -19.66 -0.01
N ALA A 159 10.12 -19.14 1.21
CA ALA A 159 9.17 -18.20 1.79
C ALA A 159 9.35 -16.87 1.06
N ASN A 160 8.28 -16.42 0.42
CA ASN A 160 8.33 -15.37 -0.59
C ASN A 160 7.47 -14.18 -0.13
N ASP A 161 6.73 -13.52 -1.02
CA ASP A 161 5.93 -12.35 -0.64
C ASP A 161 4.82 -12.72 0.37
N ALA A 162 4.50 -11.80 1.28
CA ALA A 162 3.36 -11.91 2.19
C ALA A 162 2.39 -10.74 2.04
N SER A 163 1.21 -10.90 2.64
CA SER A 163 0.29 -9.81 2.96
C SER A 163 -0.27 -10.07 4.37
N VAL A 164 -0.90 -9.06 4.97
CA VAL A 164 -1.37 -9.10 6.37
C VAL A 164 -2.85 -8.73 6.50
N GLY A 165 -3.45 -9.18 7.60
CA GLY A 165 -4.78 -8.82 8.07
C GLY A 165 -5.10 -9.60 9.35
N ASP A 166 -6.10 -9.16 10.12
CA ASP A 166 -6.63 -9.94 11.24
C ASP A 166 -7.48 -11.09 10.67
N LEU A 167 -6.97 -12.32 10.69
CA LEU A 167 -7.66 -13.47 10.08
C LEU A 167 -8.75 -14.08 10.97
N ASP A 168 -8.82 -13.74 12.27
CA ASP A 168 -9.74 -14.39 13.21
C ASP A 168 -10.51 -13.51 14.20
N GLY A 169 -10.25 -12.21 14.20
CA GLY A 169 -11.05 -11.18 14.89
C GLY A 169 -10.59 -10.92 16.32
N ASP A 170 -9.29 -10.99 16.61
CA ASP A 170 -8.71 -10.70 17.93
C ASP A 170 -7.98 -9.33 18.01
N GLY A 171 -7.83 -8.65 16.88
CA GLY A 171 -7.20 -7.34 16.73
C GLY A 171 -5.70 -7.39 16.39
N ALA A 172 -5.06 -8.56 16.40
CA ALA A 172 -3.68 -8.73 15.93
C ALA A 172 -3.61 -8.96 14.41
N LEU A 173 -2.46 -8.66 13.81
CA LEU A 173 -2.20 -8.98 12.40
C LEU A 173 -1.56 -10.37 12.27
N ASP A 174 -2.16 -11.20 11.42
CA ASP A 174 -1.61 -12.46 10.94
C ASP A 174 -0.97 -12.31 9.57
N PHE A 175 -0.11 -13.26 9.20
CA PHE A 175 0.53 -13.32 7.89
C PHE A 175 -0.17 -14.31 6.97
N VAL A 176 -0.42 -13.90 5.73
CA VAL A 176 -0.65 -14.81 4.60
C VAL A 176 0.64 -14.86 3.78
N LEU A 177 1.36 -15.97 3.89
CA LEU A 177 2.67 -16.18 3.27
C LEU A 177 2.54 -16.97 1.96
N LYS A 178 3.07 -16.41 0.85
CA LYS A 178 3.29 -17.15 -0.39
C LYS A 178 4.58 -17.97 -0.28
N TRP A 179 4.48 -19.27 -0.59
CA TRP A 179 5.66 -20.10 -0.84
C TRP A 179 5.87 -20.21 -2.35
N GLN A 180 7.05 -19.78 -2.81
CA GLN A 180 7.46 -19.88 -4.20
C GLN A 180 8.35 -21.12 -4.39
N PRO A 181 8.07 -22.00 -5.37
CA PRO A 181 8.96 -23.12 -5.67
C PRO A 181 10.21 -22.60 -6.39
N THR A 182 11.38 -23.19 -6.11
CA THR A 182 12.68 -22.76 -6.68
C THR A 182 12.81 -22.95 -8.20
N ASN A 183 11.82 -23.56 -8.85
CA ASN A 183 11.69 -23.63 -10.30
C ASN A 183 10.58 -22.72 -10.88
N ALA A 184 10.17 -21.67 -10.16
CA ALA A 184 9.30 -20.60 -10.67
C ALA A 184 9.86 -19.92 -11.96
N LYS A 185 9.01 -19.15 -12.65
CA LYS A 185 9.28 -18.60 -13.98
C LYS A 185 8.76 -17.17 -14.15
N ASP A 186 9.50 -16.33 -14.88
CA ASP A 186 8.88 -15.20 -15.59
C ASP A 186 8.09 -15.71 -16.81
N ASN A 187 7.12 -14.92 -17.26
CA ASN A 187 6.23 -15.22 -18.38
C ASN A 187 6.95 -15.33 -19.74
N SER A 188 8.18 -14.83 -19.89
CA SER A 188 9.03 -15.08 -21.07
C SER A 188 9.66 -16.48 -21.08
N GLN A 189 9.69 -17.17 -19.93
CA GLN A 189 10.45 -18.40 -19.73
C GLN A 189 9.53 -19.63 -19.77
N SER A 190 9.84 -20.59 -20.63
CA SER A 190 9.21 -21.92 -20.63
C SER A 190 9.74 -22.82 -19.50
N GLY A 191 9.10 -23.97 -19.33
CA GLY A 191 9.40 -24.97 -18.29
C GLY A 191 8.24 -25.12 -17.31
N TYR A 192 8.13 -26.30 -16.70
CA TYR A 192 7.16 -26.54 -15.64
C TYR A 192 7.59 -25.84 -14.34
N THR A 193 6.62 -25.60 -13.46
CA THR A 193 6.84 -25.11 -12.10
C THR A 193 6.26 -26.09 -11.09
N GLY A 194 6.73 -26.05 -9.84
CA GLY A 194 5.93 -26.48 -8.69
C GLY A 194 4.66 -25.63 -8.56
N ASN A 195 3.77 -26.05 -7.66
CA ASN A 195 2.56 -25.28 -7.35
C ASN A 195 2.94 -24.01 -6.56
N THR A 196 2.06 -23.01 -6.53
CA THR A 196 2.15 -21.91 -5.55
C THR A 196 1.30 -22.29 -4.34
N ILE A 197 1.85 -22.13 -3.13
CA ILE A 197 1.17 -22.46 -1.87
C ILE A 197 0.99 -21.17 -1.07
N LEU A 198 -0.17 -20.99 -0.42
CA LEU A 198 -0.41 -19.92 0.55
C LEU A 198 -0.61 -20.54 1.95
N ASP A 199 0.04 -19.99 2.98
CA ASP A 199 -0.20 -20.34 4.38
C ASP A 199 -0.77 -19.14 5.15
N GLY A 200 -1.83 -19.35 5.93
CA GLY A 200 -2.21 -18.42 7.00
C GLY A 200 -1.44 -18.77 8.28
N VAL A 201 -0.69 -17.83 8.85
CA VAL A 201 0.21 -18.04 9.99
C VAL A 201 0.08 -16.94 11.02
N ARG A 202 -0.26 -17.31 12.25
CA ARG A 202 -0.28 -16.39 13.38
C ARG A 202 1.10 -15.94 13.81
N LEU A 203 1.16 -14.79 14.49
CA LEU A 203 2.38 -14.20 15.05
C LEU A 203 3.15 -15.12 16.03
N ASP A 204 2.53 -16.15 16.61
CA ASP A 204 3.19 -17.16 17.45
C ASP A 204 3.84 -18.32 16.66
N GLY A 205 3.57 -18.44 15.35
CA GLY A 205 3.99 -19.55 14.48
C GLY A 205 2.91 -20.61 14.24
N THR A 206 1.69 -20.42 14.77
CA THR A 206 0.55 -21.31 14.50
C THR A 206 0.07 -21.12 13.06
N ARG A 207 0.42 -22.07 12.18
CA ARG A 207 -0.19 -22.15 10.84
C ARG A 207 -1.65 -22.58 10.97
N LEU A 208 -2.57 -21.66 10.66
CA LEU A 208 -4.01 -21.88 10.67
C LEU A 208 -4.45 -22.85 9.56
N TRP A 209 -3.90 -22.69 8.36
CA TRP A 209 -4.27 -23.46 7.16
C TRP A 209 -3.17 -23.41 6.09
N ARG A 210 -3.35 -24.20 5.02
CA ARG A 210 -2.52 -24.20 3.80
C ARG A 210 -3.41 -24.38 2.58
N ILE A 211 -3.38 -23.43 1.64
CA ILE A 211 -4.03 -23.50 0.32
C ILE A 211 -2.96 -23.91 -0.70
N ASP A 212 -3.22 -24.94 -1.49
CA ASP A 212 -2.39 -25.33 -2.64
C ASP A 212 -3.10 -24.84 -3.91
N LEU A 213 -2.56 -23.86 -4.64
CA LEU A 213 -3.20 -23.35 -5.85
C LEU A 213 -3.17 -24.35 -7.02
N GLY A 214 -2.43 -25.45 -6.87
CA GLY A 214 -2.49 -26.60 -7.76
C GLY A 214 -1.75 -26.39 -9.08
N ARG A 215 -1.62 -27.48 -9.84
CA ARG A 215 -0.84 -27.54 -11.08
C ARG A 215 -1.28 -26.57 -12.18
N ASN A 216 -2.52 -26.08 -12.11
CA ASN A 216 -3.14 -25.23 -13.13
C ASN A 216 -2.99 -23.73 -12.81
N ILE A 217 -2.32 -23.38 -11.70
CA ILE A 217 -1.73 -22.06 -11.47
C ILE A 217 -0.20 -22.19 -11.58
N ARG A 218 0.39 -21.43 -12.50
CA ARG A 218 1.84 -21.42 -12.73
C ARG A 218 2.53 -20.52 -11.71
N SER A 219 3.72 -20.89 -11.25
CA SER A 219 4.41 -20.17 -10.17
C SER A 219 5.42 -19.15 -10.68
N GLY A 220 5.31 -17.92 -10.16
CA GLY A 220 6.19 -16.79 -10.47
C GLY A 220 5.50 -15.46 -10.18
N ALA A 221 6.29 -14.39 -10.14
CA ALA A 221 5.87 -13.04 -9.74
C ALA A 221 4.55 -12.56 -10.38
N HIS A 222 4.37 -12.75 -11.68
CA HIS A 222 3.25 -12.15 -12.43
C HIS A 222 1.96 -12.98 -12.43
N TYR A 223 1.94 -14.15 -11.79
CA TYR A 223 0.83 -15.09 -11.81
C TYR A 223 -0.12 -14.94 -10.61
N THR A 224 0.36 -15.30 -9.43
CA THR A 224 -0.45 -15.34 -8.20
C THR A 224 -0.34 -14.01 -7.46
N GLN A 225 -1.29 -13.13 -7.74
CA GLN A 225 -1.54 -11.93 -6.95
C GLN A 225 -2.66 -12.28 -5.96
N PHE A 226 -2.39 -12.14 -4.66
CA PHE A 226 -3.36 -12.44 -3.61
C PHE A 226 -3.63 -11.18 -2.81
N GLN A 227 -4.87 -11.00 -2.34
CA GLN A 227 -5.27 -9.85 -1.54
C GLN A 227 -5.80 -10.34 -0.20
N VAL A 228 -5.44 -9.63 0.88
CA VAL A 228 -5.83 -9.95 2.26
C VAL A 228 -6.48 -8.72 2.86
N TYR A 229 -7.78 -8.81 3.11
CA TYR A 229 -8.60 -7.70 3.56
C TYR A 229 -9.97 -8.17 4.07
N ASP A 230 -10.55 -7.47 5.04
CA ASP A 230 -11.95 -7.66 5.43
C ASP A 230 -12.86 -7.05 4.35
N TYR A 231 -13.36 -7.86 3.41
CA TYR A 231 -14.25 -7.35 2.38
C TYR A 231 -15.70 -7.29 2.85
N ASP A 232 -16.25 -8.36 3.44
CA ASP A 232 -17.69 -8.39 3.76
C ASP A 232 -18.13 -7.69 5.06
N GLY A 233 -17.18 -7.26 5.88
CA GLY A 233 -17.37 -6.35 7.01
C GLY A 233 -17.76 -7.05 8.30
N ASP A 234 -17.25 -8.27 8.52
CA ASP A 234 -17.47 -9.06 9.76
C ASP A 234 -16.37 -8.84 10.82
N GLY A 235 -15.34 -8.05 10.50
CA GLY A 235 -14.18 -7.81 11.34
C GLY A 235 -13.02 -8.79 11.14
N ARG A 236 -13.08 -9.67 10.12
CA ARG A 236 -11.98 -10.57 9.73
C ARG A 236 -11.57 -10.39 8.29
N ALA A 237 -10.26 -10.43 8.05
CA ALA A 237 -9.71 -10.46 6.72
C ALA A 237 -9.97 -11.79 6.00
N GLU A 238 -10.40 -11.70 4.75
CA GLU A 238 -10.50 -12.81 3.82
C GLU A 238 -9.29 -12.82 2.89
N VAL A 239 -9.08 -13.92 2.16
CA VAL A 239 -8.01 -14.03 1.15
C VAL A 239 -8.63 -14.23 -0.23
N ALA A 240 -8.38 -13.30 -1.15
CA ALA A 240 -8.84 -13.39 -2.53
C ALA A 240 -7.67 -13.67 -3.48
N THR A 241 -7.79 -14.65 -4.38
CA THR A 241 -6.80 -14.86 -5.44
C THR A 241 -7.35 -15.66 -6.64
N LYS A 242 -6.57 -15.70 -7.72
CA LYS A 242 -6.85 -16.48 -8.92
C LYS A 242 -6.60 -17.98 -8.67
N THR A 243 -7.60 -18.79 -8.96
CA THR A 243 -7.63 -20.25 -8.77
C THR A 243 -7.92 -20.96 -10.09
N ALA A 244 -7.84 -22.30 -10.07
CA ALA A 244 -8.11 -23.14 -11.25
C ALA A 244 -8.65 -24.51 -10.83
N ASP A 245 -8.97 -25.36 -11.82
CA ASP A 245 -9.19 -26.78 -11.59
C ASP A 245 -8.04 -27.39 -10.77
N GLY A 246 -8.36 -28.07 -9.67
CA GLY A 246 -7.36 -28.75 -8.86
C GLY A 246 -6.58 -27.86 -7.89
N SER A 247 -6.96 -26.59 -7.71
CA SER A 247 -6.61 -25.85 -6.49
C SER A 247 -7.29 -26.50 -5.27
N VAL A 248 -6.65 -26.49 -4.11
CA VAL A 248 -7.12 -27.14 -2.87
C VAL A 248 -7.15 -26.12 -1.74
N ASP A 249 -8.31 -25.98 -1.09
CA ASP A 249 -8.52 -25.02 0.00
C ASP A 249 -7.90 -25.48 1.34
N GLY A 250 -7.90 -24.59 2.33
CA GLY A 250 -7.35 -24.82 3.67
C GLY A 250 -8.00 -25.96 4.48
N ARG A 251 -9.13 -26.51 4.02
CA ARG A 251 -9.82 -27.68 4.59
C ARG A 251 -9.65 -28.95 3.74
N GLY A 252 -8.90 -28.89 2.63
CA GLY A 252 -8.70 -29.99 1.69
C GLY A 252 -9.77 -30.10 0.60
N THR A 253 -10.66 -29.11 0.46
CA THR A 253 -11.68 -29.08 -0.59
C THR A 253 -11.04 -28.73 -1.93
N VAL A 254 -11.29 -29.54 -2.96
CA VAL A 254 -10.79 -29.25 -4.31
C VAL A 254 -11.75 -28.33 -5.06
N ILE A 255 -11.21 -27.27 -5.66
CA ILE A 255 -11.91 -26.35 -6.55
C ILE A 255 -11.91 -26.93 -7.98
N GLY A 256 -13.08 -26.98 -8.60
CA GLY A 256 -13.24 -27.54 -9.95
C GLY A 256 -12.88 -29.03 -10.03
N SER A 257 -12.20 -29.41 -11.11
CA SER A 257 -11.84 -30.79 -11.43
C SER A 257 -10.46 -31.19 -10.92
N ALA A 258 -10.43 -32.03 -9.88
CA ALA A 258 -9.21 -32.57 -9.26
C ALA A 258 -8.25 -33.32 -10.22
N SER A 259 -8.75 -33.78 -11.37
CA SER A 259 -7.99 -34.55 -12.35
C SER A 259 -7.57 -33.76 -13.59
N ALA A 260 -7.95 -32.47 -13.71
CA ALA A 260 -7.61 -31.69 -14.89
C ALA A 260 -6.13 -31.26 -14.89
N ASP A 261 -5.50 -31.31 -16.06
CA ASP A 261 -4.12 -30.87 -16.27
C ASP A 261 -4.07 -30.05 -17.57
N HIS A 262 -4.14 -28.73 -17.41
CA HIS A 262 -4.21 -27.75 -18.50
C HIS A 262 -2.82 -27.20 -18.87
N ARG A 263 -1.75 -27.78 -18.30
CA ARG A 263 -0.36 -27.44 -18.62
C ARG A 263 0.02 -27.98 -19.99
N ASN A 264 0.49 -27.10 -20.88
CA ASN A 264 1.10 -27.52 -22.14
C ASN A 264 2.50 -28.11 -21.93
N SER A 265 3.10 -28.67 -22.99
CA SER A 265 4.45 -29.27 -22.97
C SER A 265 5.59 -28.29 -22.66
N SER A 266 5.30 -26.99 -22.63
CA SER A 266 6.23 -25.92 -22.23
C SER A 266 5.93 -25.37 -20.83
N GLY A 267 5.03 -26.01 -20.08
CA GLY A 267 4.69 -25.68 -18.69
C GLY A 267 3.82 -24.44 -18.49
N TYR A 268 3.18 -23.91 -19.54
CA TYR A 268 2.20 -22.80 -19.43
C TYR A 268 0.76 -23.33 -19.35
N VAL A 269 -0.14 -22.59 -18.70
CA VAL A 269 -1.56 -22.95 -18.53
C VAL A 269 -2.46 -22.03 -19.36
N LEU A 270 -2.45 -22.25 -20.67
CA LEU A 270 -3.09 -21.38 -21.67
C LEU A 270 -4.49 -21.83 -22.11
N SER A 271 -5.05 -22.83 -21.43
CA SER A 271 -6.37 -23.41 -21.66
C SER A 271 -7.04 -23.77 -20.32
N GLY A 272 -8.21 -24.41 -20.37
CA GLY A 272 -9.02 -24.71 -19.20
C GLY A 272 -9.74 -23.49 -18.61
N PRO A 273 -10.66 -23.70 -17.66
CA PRO A 273 -11.28 -22.63 -16.90
C PRO A 273 -10.26 -21.91 -16.03
N GLU A 274 -10.62 -20.70 -15.63
CA GLU A 274 -9.87 -19.89 -14.66
C GLU A 274 -10.89 -19.33 -13.68
N TYR A 275 -10.53 -19.29 -12.40
CA TYR A 275 -11.45 -18.95 -11.32
C TYR A 275 -10.93 -17.79 -10.48
N LEU A 276 -11.85 -17.07 -9.85
CA LEU A 276 -11.60 -16.16 -8.74
C LEU A 276 -12.29 -16.75 -7.51
N THR A 277 -11.54 -16.97 -6.44
CA THR A 277 -12.07 -17.54 -5.19
C THR A 277 -11.83 -16.58 -4.03
N MET A 278 -12.84 -16.43 -3.18
CA MET A 278 -12.69 -15.85 -1.84
C MET A 278 -12.52 -16.99 -0.83
N PHE A 279 -11.51 -16.89 0.03
CA PHE A 279 -11.20 -17.84 1.08
C PHE A 279 -11.36 -17.20 2.47
N ASN A 280 -11.96 -17.93 3.40
CA ASN A 280 -12.15 -17.50 4.78
C ASN A 280 -10.81 -17.37 5.53
N GLY A 281 -10.51 -16.21 6.12
CA GLY A 281 -9.24 -15.92 6.79
C GLY A 281 -8.82 -16.93 7.85
N LEU A 282 -9.71 -17.29 8.79
CA LEU A 282 -9.39 -18.20 9.88
C LEU A 282 -9.11 -19.66 9.42
N THR A 283 -9.67 -20.11 8.29
CA THR A 283 -9.64 -21.55 7.92
C THR A 283 -9.19 -21.86 6.49
N GLY A 284 -8.85 -20.86 5.69
CA GLY A 284 -8.45 -20.98 4.29
C GLY A 284 -9.51 -21.64 3.39
N ALA A 285 -10.75 -21.77 3.86
CA ALA A 285 -11.81 -22.51 3.18
C ALA A 285 -12.45 -21.66 2.07
N ALA A 286 -12.72 -22.26 0.90
CA ALA A 286 -13.36 -21.55 -0.20
C ALA A 286 -14.80 -21.17 0.17
N MET A 287 -15.07 -19.86 0.29
CA MET A 287 -16.41 -19.32 0.62
C MET A 287 -17.25 -19.15 -0.64
N GLY A 288 -16.64 -18.69 -1.74
CA GLY A 288 -17.30 -18.50 -3.02
C GLY A 288 -16.29 -18.49 -4.16
N THR A 289 -16.70 -19.03 -5.32
CA THR A 289 -15.87 -19.09 -6.54
C THR A 289 -16.70 -18.66 -7.74
N VAL A 290 -16.11 -17.83 -8.62
CA VAL A 290 -16.69 -17.39 -9.89
C VAL A 290 -15.67 -17.55 -11.03
N ASP A 291 -16.12 -17.49 -12.28
CA ASP A 291 -15.21 -17.40 -13.44
C ASP A 291 -14.30 -16.15 -13.33
N TYR A 292 -13.00 -16.32 -13.57
CA TYR A 292 -12.04 -15.24 -13.46
C TYR A 292 -12.28 -14.18 -14.54
N VAL A 293 -12.54 -12.94 -14.10
CA VAL A 293 -12.52 -11.75 -14.96
C VAL A 293 -11.35 -10.88 -14.50
N PRO A 294 -10.40 -10.53 -15.39
CA PRO A 294 -10.45 -10.67 -16.85
C PRO A 294 -10.16 -12.08 -17.41
N ALA A 295 -11.11 -12.62 -18.18
CA ALA A 295 -11.00 -13.95 -18.78
C ALA A 295 -9.97 -14.01 -19.92
N ARG A 296 -9.26 -15.16 -20.05
CA ARG A 296 -8.17 -15.37 -21.02
C ARG A 296 -8.53 -15.00 -22.45
N GLY A 297 -9.71 -15.41 -22.93
CA GLY A 297 -10.05 -15.37 -24.35
C GLY A 297 -9.01 -16.09 -25.21
N THR A 298 -8.75 -15.56 -26.41
CA THR A 298 -7.64 -16.04 -27.26
C THR A 298 -6.32 -15.42 -26.80
N VAL A 299 -5.31 -16.23 -26.54
CA VAL A 299 -3.96 -15.80 -26.09
C VAL A 299 -3.40 -14.65 -26.95
N SER A 300 -3.49 -14.75 -28.28
CA SER A 300 -3.01 -13.73 -29.21
C SER A 300 -3.73 -12.38 -29.14
N SER A 301 -4.89 -12.27 -28.48
CA SER A 301 -5.56 -10.98 -28.23
C SER A 301 -4.81 -10.09 -27.24
N TRP A 302 -3.81 -10.64 -26.55
CA TRP A 302 -2.88 -9.94 -25.66
C TRP A 302 -1.54 -9.62 -26.35
N GLY A 303 -1.40 -9.81 -27.66
CA GLY A 303 -0.24 -9.36 -28.45
C GLY A 303 0.93 -10.33 -28.55
N ASP A 304 0.86 -11.52 -27.95
CA ASP A 304 1.70 -12.66 -28.32
C ASP A 304 0.93 -13.97 -28.27
N SER A 305 1.38 -14.97 -29.03
CA SER A 305 0.72 -16.28 -29.16
C SER A 305 1.33 -17.38 -28.27
N TYR A 306 2.35 -17.06 -27.44
CA TYR A 306 3.10 -18.07 -26.69
C TYR A 306 2.81 -18.10 -25.19
N GLY A 307 2.15 -17.06 -24.65
CA GLY A 307 1.62 -17.06 -23.29
C GLY A 307 2.17 -15.97 -22.37
N ASN A 308 2.93 -14.99 -22.87
CA ASN A 308 3.60 -14.03 -21.99
C ASN A 308 2.62 -12.95 -21.49
N ARG A 309 2.16 -12.08 -22.41
CA ARG A 309 1.33 -10.91 -22.07
C ARG A 309 -0.04 -11.26 -21.53
N VAL A 310 -0.58 -12.42 -21.91
CA VAL A 310 -1.89 -12.90 -21.44
C VAL A 310 -1.89 -13.16 -19.94
N ASP A 311 -0.82 -13.72 -19.37
CA ASP A 311 -0.79 -14.13 -17.97
C ASP A 311 -0.01 -13.13 -17.09
N ARG A 312 -0.02 -11.85 -17.49
CA ARG A 312 0.46 -10.74 -16.68
C ARG A 312 -0.71 -10.23 -15.83
N PHE A 313 -0.77 -10.65 -14.56
CA PHE A 313 -1.86 -10.26 -13.64
C PHE A 313 -1.39 -9.22 -12.63
N LEU A 314 -2.31 -8.34 -12.22
CA LEU A 314 -2.19 -7.44 -11.07
C LEU A 314 -3.45 -7.58 -10.21
N ALA A 315 -3.37 -7.24 -8.93
CA ALA A 315 -4.52 -7.18 -8.03
C ALA A 315 -4.39 -6.00 -7.04
N GLY A 316 -5.49 -5.65 -6.39
CA GLY A 316 -5.53 -4.55 -5.42
C GLY A 316 -6.82 -4.55 -4.59
N THR A 317 -6.86 -3.66 -3.60
CA THR A 317 -8.06 -3.36 -2.81
C THR A 317 -8.32 -1.86 -2.89
N ALA A 318 -9.57 -1.44 -3.09
CA ALA A 318 -9.94 -0.03 -3.28
C ALA A 318 -11.32 0.32 -2.70
N TYR A 319 -11.46 1.49 -2.10
CA TYR A 319 -12.71 2.03 -1.55
C TYR A 319 -13.53 2.73 -2.65
N LEU A 320 -13.95 1.98 -3.66
CA LEU A 320 -14.69 2.45 -4.84
C LEU A 320 -16.10 3.03 -4.53
N ASP A 321 -16.57 2.95 -3.29
CA ASP A 321 -17.77 3.65 -2.81
C ASP A 321 -17.48 4.65 -1.67
N GLY A 322 -16.20 4.85 -1.37
CA GLY A 322 -15.71 5.79 -0.35
C GLY A 322 -15.97 5.35 1.08
N SER A 323 -16.47 4.13 1.29
CA SER A 323 -16.73 3.60 2.64
C SER A 323 -16.24 2.17 2.84
N ARG A 324 -16.25 1.32 1.80
CA ARG A 324 -15.97 -0.12 1.94
C ARG A 324 -15.01 -0.67 0.88
N PRO A 325 -14.13 -1.62 1.24
CA PRO A 325 -13.14 -2.18 0.35
C PRO A 325 -13.78 -3.04 -0.76
N SER A 326 -13.23 -2.87 -1.96
CA SER A 326 -13.56 -3.58 -3.20
C SER A 326 -12.34 -4.35 -3.67
N LEU A 327 -12.52 -5.55 -4.20
CA LEU A 327 -11.45 -6.34 -4.78
C LEU A 327 -11.22 -5.94 -6.24
N ILE A 328 -9.97 -5.64 -6.61
CA ILE A 328 -9.54 -5.30 -7.96
C ILE A 328 -8.73 -6.47 -8.52
N MET A 329 -9.16 -7.02 -9.66
CA MET A 329 -8.41 -8.04 -10.41
C MET A 329 -8.14 -7.52 -11.82
N ALA A 330 -6.88 -7.56 -12.26
CA ALA A 330 -6.46 -7.01 -13.55
C ALA A 330 -5.56 -7.97 -14.34
N ARG A 331 -5.56 -7.80 -15.67
CA ARG A 331 -4.83 -8.65 -16.61
C ARG A 331 -4.36 -7.82 -17.81
N GLY A 332 -3.11 -8.04 -18.19
CA GLY A 332 -2.45 -7.33 -19.28
C GLY A 332 -2.07 -5.89 -18.93
N TYR A 333 -0.98 -5.42 -19.54
CA TYR A 333 -0.53 -4.02 -19.46
C TYR A 333 0.31 -3.58 -20.66
N TYR A 334 1.15 -4.47 -21.21
CA TYR A 334 1.97 -4.17 -22.41
C TYR A 334 1.19 -3.89 -23.70
N THR A 335 -0.09 -4.27 -23.77
CA THR A 335 -0.93 -4.15 -24.97
C THR A 335 -2.38 -3.92 -24.54
N ARG A 336 -3.26 -4.93 -24.64
CA ARG A 336 -4.58 -4.91 -24.04
C ARG A 336 -4.44 -4.88 -22.51
N THR A 337 -5.19 -4.00 -21.87
CA THR A 337 -5.32 -3.90 -20.41
C THR A 337 -6.78 -4.10 -20.04
N VAL A 338 -7.04 -4.92 -19.02
CA VAL A 338 -8.39 -5.10 -18.48
C VAL A 338 -8.34 -5.09 -16.95
N ILE A 339 -9.23 -4.34 -16.31
CA ILE A 339 -9.36 -4.21 -14.86
C ILE A 339 -10.82 -4.50 -14.49
N ALA A 340 -11.06 -5.36 -13.52
CA ALA A 340 -12.39 -5.74 -13.05
C ALA A 340 -12.51 -5.54 -11.54
N ALA A 341 -13.53 -4.78 -11.12
CA ALA A 341 -13.82 -4.49 -9.73
C ALA A 341 -14.97 -5.36 -9.19
N TRP A 342 -14.82 -5.82 -7.96
CA TRP A 342 -15.75 -6.74 -7.30
C TRP A 342 -16.09 -6.29 -5.88
N ASP A 343 -17.36 -6.38 -5.53
CA ASP A 343 -17.84 -6.57 -4.16
C ASP A 343 -17.67 -8.03 -3.77
N TRP A 344 -17.32 -8.24 -2.50
CA TRP A 344 -17.63 -9.46 -1.77
C TRP A 344 -18.46 -9.06 -0.55
N ARG A 345 -19.74 -9.46 -0.53
CA ARG A 345 -20.74 -9.03 0.45
C ARG A 345 -21.70 -10.17 0.76
N GLY A 346 -21.87 -10.55 2.03
CA GLY A 346 -22.85 -11.55 2.46
C GLY A 346 -22.62 -12.93 1.83
N GLY A 347 -21.36 -13.34 1.70
CA GLY A 347 -20.98 -14.62 1.08
C GLY A 347 -21.09 -14.67 -0.45
N ALA A 348 -21.19 -13.54 -1.16
CA ALA A 348 -21.33 -13.52 -2.62
C ALA A 348 -20.45 -12.45 -3.31
N PHE A 349 -19.89 -12.83 -4.46
CA PHE A 349 -19.23 -11.91 -5.39
C PHE A 349 -20.26 -11.14 -6.23
N THR A 350 -20.12 -9.82 -6.31
CA THR A 350 -20.86 -8.95 -7.25
C THR A 350 -19.87 -8.09 -8.03
N ARG A 351 -19.88 -8.15 -9.38
CA ARG A 351 -18.96 -7.35 -10.18
C ARG A 351 -19.48 -5.92 -10.32
N ARG A 352 -18.77 -4.92 -9.78
CA ARG A 352 -19.08 -3.48 -9.92
C ARG A 352 -18.99 -3.06 -11.40
N TRP A 353 -17.82 -3.24 -12.00
CA TRP A 353 -17.52 -2.79 -13.36
C TRP A 353 -16.39 -3.60 -14.02
N THR A 354 -16.12 -3.32 -15.29
CA THR A 354 -14.95 -3.85 -16.02
C THR A 354 -14.46 -2.83 -17.05
N PHE A 355 -13.27 -2.28 -16.82
CA PHE A 355 -12.54 -1.49 -17.79
C PHE A 355 -11.79 -2.42 -18.74
N ASP A 356 -11.92 -2.26 -20.06
CA ASP A 356 -11.19 -3.01 -21.09
C ASP A 356 -10.73 -2.04 -22.18
N THR A 357 -9.44 -2.03 -22.52
CA THR A 357 -8.91 -1.16 -23.60
C THR A 357 -9.52 -1.49 -24.96
N ASN A 358 -9.96 -2.74 -25.17
CA ASN A 358 -10.57 -3.20 -26.42
C ASN A 358 -12.10 -3.01 -26.44
N SER A 359 -12.68 -2.35 -25.43
CA SER A 359 -14.07 -1.91 -25.45
C SER A 359 -14.29 -0.81 -26.50
N SER A 360 -15.52 -0.65 -26.99
CA SER A 360 -15.89 0.41 -27.93
C SER A 360 -15.80 1.82 -27.34
N THR A 361 -15.75 1.95 -26.00
CA THR A 361 -15.52 3.23 -25.33
C THR A 361 -14.03 3.58 -25.27
N ASN A 362 -13.14 2.60 -25.14
CA ASN A 362 -11.71 2.83 -24.83
C ASN A 362 -10.76 2.62 -26.02
N THR A 363 -11.18 1.85 -27.04
CA THR A 363 -10.33 1.51 -28.20
C THR A 363 -9.78 2.76 -28.88
N GLY A 364 -8.46 2.83 -29.07
CA GLY A 364 -7.78 3.94 -29.72
C GLY A 364 -7.60 5.20 -28.86
N ARG A 365 -8.01 5.18 -27.57
CA ARG A 365 -7.74 6.31 -26.66
C ARG A 365 -6.29 6.36 -26.15
N GLY A 366 -5.54 5.25 -26.20
CA GLY A 366 -4.16 5.15 -25.71
C GLY A 366 -4.03 4.75 -24.24
N TYR A 367 -4.94 3.91 -23.76
CA TYR A 367 -4.86 3.22 -22.46
C TYR A 367 -4.24 1.82 -22.59
N ASP A 368 -4.12 1.34 -23.83
CA ASP A 368 -3.30 0.21 -24.22
C ASP A 368 -1.80 0.52 -24.03
N GLY A 369 -1.03 -0.45 -23.50
CA GLY A 369 0.42 -0.33 -23.32
C GLY A 369 0.90 0.49 -22.11
N GLN A 370 0.01 0.90 -21.19
CA GLN A 370 0.32 1.89 -20.14
C GLN A 370 0.66 1.32 -18.75
N GLY A 371 0.18 0.13 -18.42
CA GLY A 371 0.31 -0.43 -17.07
C GLY A 371 1.75 -0.79 -16.69
N ASN A 372 2.09 -0.68 -15.40
CA ASN A 372 3.36 -1.12 -14.84
C ASN A 372 3.33 -2.60 -14.44
N HIS A 373 4.44 -3.10 -13.90
CA HIS A 373 4.48 -4.32 -13.10
C HIS A 373 3.88 -4.19 -11.68
N GLN A 374 2.98 -3.22 -11.47
CA GLN A 374 2.33 -2.90 -10.19
C GLN A 374 1.01 -2.13 -10.49
N LEU A 375 0.21 -1.88 -9.46
CA LEU A 375 -0.76 -0.78 -9.45
C LEU A 375 -0.64 0.03 -8.15
N SER A 376 -1.30 1.17 -8.09
CA SER A 376 -1.49 1.96 -6.88
C SER A 376 -2.96 2.40 -6.78
N VAL A 377 -3.41 2.71 -5.57
CA VAL A 377 -4.81 2.99 -5.25
C VAL A 377 -4.86 4.19 -4.32
N ALA A 378 -5.64 5.21 -4.66
CA ALA A 378 -5.78 6.43 -3.87
C ALA A 378 -7.00 7.25 -4.33
N ASP A 379 -7.55 8.06 -3.43
CA ASP A 379 -8.43 9.20 -3.75
C ASP A 379 -7.57 10.31 -4.39
N VAL A 380 -7.35 10.22 -5.70
CA VAL A 380 -6.59 11.24 -6.46
C VAL A 380 -7.51 12.37 -6.90
N ASP A 381 -8.81 12.11 -7.02
CA ASP A 381 -9.82 13.08 -7.40
C ASP A 381 -10.16 14.06 -6.26
N GLY A 382 -10.23 13.57 -5.02
CA GLY A 382 -10.70 14.31 -3.84
C GLY A 382 -12.22 14.25 -3.64
N ASP A 383 -12.89 13.21 -4.16
CA ASP A 383 -14.34 13.01 -4.01
C ASP A 383 -14.71 12.04 -2.86
N GLY A 384 -13.70 11.41 -2.24
CA GLY A 384 -13.83 10.50 -1.10
C GLY A 384 -13.68 9.02 -1.46
N LYS A 385 -13.62 8.67 -2.75
CA LYS A 385 -13.52 7.28 -3.26
C LYS A 385 -12.09 7.00 -3.75
N ASP A 386 -11.79 5.78 -4.16
CA ASP A 386 -10.46 5.41 -4.65
C ASP A 386 -10.44 5.18 -6.16
N GLU A 387 -9.45 5.77 -6.84
CA GLU A 387 -9.12 5.50 -8.23
C GLU A 387 -7.99 4.46 -8.32
N ILE A 388 -7.87 3.82 -9.49
CA ILE A 388 -6.81 2.84 -9.78
C ILE A 388 -5.75 3.48 -10.68
N VAL A 389 -4.64 3.92 -10.08
CA VAL A 389 -3.46 4.38 -10.83
C VAL A 389 -2.68 3.14 -11.31
N TYR A 390 -2.52 3.02 -12.61
CA TYR A 390 -2.11 1.79 -13.28
C TYR A 390 -0.97 2.12 -14.25
N GLY A 391 0.18 2.53 -13.69
CA GLY A 391 1.29 3.09 -14.46
C GLY A 391 0.87 4.36 -15.18
N ALA A 392 1.20 4.46 -16.47
CA ALA A 392 0.96 5.65 -17.30
C ALA A 392 -0.53 5.94 -17.63
N MET A 393 -1.48 5.41 -16.86
CA MET A 393 -2.91 5.69 -16.93
C MET A 393 -3.60 5.54 -15.56
N ALA A 394 -4.74 6.19 -15.38
CA ALA A 394 -5.65 5.93 -14.26
C ALA A 394 -7.05 5.53 -14.73
N VAL A 395 -7.71 4.70 -13.92
CA VAL A 395 -9.11 4.28 -14.07
C VAL A 395 -9.90 4.77 -12.86
N ASP A 396 -11.03 5.38 -13.17
CA ASP A 396 -11.95 6.09 -12.27
C ASP A 396 -12.66 5.12 -11.29
N ASP A 397 -13.20 5.63 -10.17
CA ASP A 397 -13.86 4.82 -9.11
C ASP A 397 -14.94 3.87 -9.67
N ASN A 398 -15.64 4.36 -10.68
CA ASN A 398 -16.77 3.74 -11.37
C ASN A 398 -16.35 2.93 -12.61
N GLY A 399 -15.05 2.83 -12.89
CA GLY A 399 -14.48 2.08 -14.02
C GLY A 399 -14.38 2.87 -15.33
N SER A 400 -14.59 4.19 -15.30
CA SER A 400 -14.37 5.06 -16.46
C SER A 400 -12.88 5.32 -16.73
N SER A 401 -12.59 5.93 -17.89
CA SER A 401 -11.24 6.30 -18.30
C SER A 401 -10.89 7.69 -17.75
N LEU A 402 -10.07 7.78 -16.70
CA LEU A 402 -9.72 9.05 -16.06
C LEU A 402 -8.67 9.83 -16.91
N TRP A 403 -7.43 9.34 -16.95
CA TRP A 403 -6.37 9.92 -17.77
C TRP A 403 -5.35 8.86 -18.27
N THR A 404 -4.55 9.25 -19.26
CA THR A 404 -3.37 8.49 -19.74
C THR A 404 -2.30 9.48 -20.20
N THR A 405 -1.07 9.34 -19.69
CA THR A 405 0.08 10.16 -20.13
C THR A 405 0.63 9.69 -21.48
N LYS A 406 0.34 8.45 -21.87
CA LYS A 406 0.85 7.77 -23.08
C LYS A 406 2.36 7.55 -23.07
N ASN A 407 2.97 7.66 -21.88
CA ASN A 407 4.38 7.35 -21.67
C ASN A 407 4.64 5.83 -21.68
N GLY A 408 3.69 5.01 -21.23
CA GLY A 408 3.73 3.56 -21.40
C GLY A 408 4.23 2.78 -20.19
N HIS A 409 4.54 1.51 -20.43
CA HIS A 409 4.99 0.54 -19.42
C HIS A 409 6.28 0.95 -18.69
N GLY A 410 6.37 0.55 -17.42
CA GLY A 410 7.59 0.60 -16.64
C GLY A 410 7.57 -0.24 -15.37
N ASP A 411 8.66 -0.13 -14.63
CA ASP A 411 9.08 -1.10 -13.61
C ASP A 411 8.97 -0.59 -12.16
N ALA A 412 8.66 0.70 -11.99
CA ALA A 412 8.37 1.37 -10.72
C ALA A 412 7.46 2.59 -10.90
N MET A 413 6.66 2.89 -9.87
CA MET A 413 5.72 4.02 -9.74
C MET A 413 5.51 4.30 -8.24
N HIS A 414 5.42 5.57 -7.84
CA HIS A 414 5.18 6.00 -6.46
C HIS A 414 4.06 7.06 -6.50
N VAL A 415 2.99 6.84 -5.74
CA VAL A 415 1.81 7.73 -5.71
C VAL A 415 1.57 8.19 -4.27
N GLY A 416 1.47 9.51 -4.07
CA GLY A 416 1.27 10.11 -2.74
C GLY A 416 1.29 11.63 -2.80
N ASP A 417 1.29 12.25 -1.62
CA ASP A 417 1.50 13.69 -1.43
C ASP A 417 3.03 13.94 -1.51
N LEU A 418 3.53 14.17 -2.73
CA LEU A 418 4.96 14.23 -3.03
C LEU A 418 5.45 15.68 -3.12
N ASP A 419 4.62 16.59 -3.64
CA ASP A 419 4.81 18.04 -3.55
C ASP A 419 3.82 18.65 -2.54
N PRO A 420 4.11 18.68 -1.23
CA PRO A 420 3.20 19.25 -0.23
C PRO A 420 2.99 20.78 -0.34
N ALA A 421 3.59 21.45 -1.34
CA ALA A 421 3.24 22.81 -1.73
C ALA A 421 2.11 22.86 -2.79
N ARG A 422 1.75 21.71 -3.38
CA ARG A 422 0.70 21.50 -4.37
C ARG A 422 -0.51 20.80 -3.73
N PRO A 423 -1.73 21.33 -3.85
CA PRO A 423 -2.93 20.60 -3.42
C PRO A 423 -3.26 19.45 -4.38
N GLY A 424 -3.11 18.21 -3.92
CA GLY A 424 -3.42 17.00 -4.69
C GLY A 424 -2.64 15.79 -4.19
N LEU A 425 -2.45 14.83 -5.09
CA LEU A 425 -1.43 13.79 -5.00
C LEU A 425 -0.68 13.78 -6.34
N GLU A 426 0.55 13.28 -6.35
CA GLU A 426 1.38 13.13 -7.55
C GLU A 426 1.72 11.65 -7.81
N GLU A 427 2.03 11.34 -9.07
CA GLU A 427 2.68 10.10 -9.48
C GLU A 427 4.11 10.41 -9.94
N PHE A 428 5.11 9.81 -9.28
CA PHE A 428 6.45 9.67 -9.84
C PHE A 428 6.59 8.29 -10.51
N LYS A 429 7.08 8.26 -11.76
CA LYS A 429 7.20 7.04 -12.56
C LYS A 429 8.51 6.95 -13.34
N VAL A 430 8.91 5.73 -13.67
CA VAL A 430 9.95 5.40 -14.68
C VAL A 430 9.38 4.57 -15.83
N ASP A 431 9.96 4.69 -17.02
CA ASP A 431 9.51 4.01 -18.25
C ASP A 431 10.57 3.00 -18.79
N GLU A 432 10.14 1.89 -19.39
CA GLU A 432 11.02 0.89 -20.03
C GLU A 432 11.35 1.24 -21.50
N ASP A 433 10.40 1.85 -22.22
CA ASP A 433 10.56 2.20 -23.64
C ASP A 433 11.56 3.36 -23.80
N GLY A 434 12.74 3.05 -24.36
CA GLY A 434 13.82 4.01 -24.58
C GLY A 434 13.52 5.18 -25.54
N SER A 435 12.31 5.27 -26.10
CA SER A 435 11.81 6.46 -26.82
C SER A 435 11.04 7.46 -25.93
N LYS A 436 10.80 7.10 -24.66
CA LYS A 436 10.01 7.82 -23.66
C LYS A 436 10.91 8.53 -22.64
N PRO A 437 10.40 9.50 -21.87
CA PRO A 437 11.14 10.05 -20.73
C PRO A 437 11.62 8.94 -19.80
N SER A 438 12.90 8.88 -19.42
CA SER A 438 13.32 7.80 -18.51
C SER A 438 12.64 7.89 -17.13
N SER A 439 12.23 9.07 -16.70
CA SER A 439 11.37 9.27 -15.52
C SER A 439 10.57 10.57 -15.61
N TRP A 440 9.44 10.64 -14.92
CA TRP A 440 8.57 11.81 -14.86
C TRP A 440 7.77 11.89 -13.56
N MET A 441 7.28 13.10 -13.25
CA MET A 441 6.31 13.38 -12.19
C MET A 441 5.05 13.97 -12.83
N ALA A 442 3.87 13.53 -12.40
CA ALA A 442 2.59 14.04 -12.86
C ALA A 442 1.63 14.34 -11.70
N ASP A 443 0.69 15.24 -11.91
CA ASP A 443 -0.50 15.38 -11.10
C ASP A 443 -1.37 14.11 -11.22
N ALA A 444 -1.63 13.42 -10.10
CA ALA A 444 -2.30 12.11 -10.12
C ALA A 444 -3.80 12.19 -10.44
N LYS A 445 -4.44 13.36 -10.31
CA LYS A 445 -5.83 13.58 -10.70
C LYS A 445 -6.03 13.66 -12.22
N THR A 446 -5.03 14.18 -12.94
CA THR A 446 -5.18 14.59 -14.35
C THR A 446 -4.17 13.95 -15.31
N GLY A 447 -3.11 13.33 -14.81
CA GLY A 447 -1.97 12.89 -15.61
C GLY A 447 -1.19 14.06 -16.24
N GLN A 448 -1.36 15.29 -15.74
CA GLN A 448 -0.58 16.42 -16.24
C GLN A 448 0.86 16.29 -15.73
N ILE A 449 1.78 16.02 -16.66
CA ILE A 449 3.23 16.02 -16.39
C ILE A 449 3.64 17.37 -15.78
N ILE A 450 4.22 17.32 -14.58
CA ILE A 450 4.82 18.45 -13.86
C ILE A 450 6.25 18.64 -14.37
N TRP A 451 7.03 17.54 -14.42
CA TRP A 451 8.36 17.50 -15.03
C TRP A 451 8.69 16.11 -15.59
N SER A 452 9.67 16.06 -16.50
CA SER A 452 10.15 14.81 -17.11
C SER A 452 11.65 14.89 -17.42
N THR A 453 12.37 13.79 -17.29
CA THR A 453 13.75 13.67 -17.78
C THR A 453 13.77 13.34 -19.29
N PRO A 454 14.90 13.55 -19.99
CA PRO A 454 15.06 13.08 -21.37
C PRO A 454 14.92 11.55 -21.49
N ALA A 455 14.69 11.07 -22.70
CA ALA A 455 14.77 9.65 -23.01
C ALA A 455 16.22 9.13 -22.89
N GLY A 456 16.41 8.01 -22.19
CA GLY A 456 17.72 7.46 -21.85
C GLY A 456 17.85 5.93 -21.97
N GLY A 457 16.85 5.26 -22.55
CA GLY A 457 16.71 3.80 -22.50
C GLY A 457 15.85 3.33 -21.32
N ASP A 458 15.78 2.01 -21.16
CA ASP A 458 15.14 1.33 -20.02
C ASP A 458 15.66 1.89 -18.69
N ASN A 459 14.72 2.32 -17.84
CA ASN A 459 14.99 2.81 -16.51
C ASN A 459 14.27 1.98 -15.44
N GLY A 460 14.49 0.67 -15.43
CA GLY A 460 13.82 -0.33 -14.57
C GLY A 460 13.91 -0.18 -13.04
N ARG A 461 14.24 0.99 -12.48
CA ARG A 461 14.08 1.39 -11.07
C ARG A 461 13.87 2.89 -10.90
N GLY A 462 12.91 3.27 -10.07
CA GLY A 462 12.74 4.63 -9.54
C GLY A 462 12.13 4.61 -8.14
N VAL A 463 12.41 5.65 -7.34
CA VAL A 463 11.81 5.91 -6.03
C VAL A 463 11.56 7.41 -5.88
N SER A 464 10.51 7.78 -5.13
CA SER A 464 10.27 9.17 -4.70
C SER A 464 9.68 9.22 -3.29
N ASP A 465 10.39 9.83 -2.34
CA ASP A 465 9.96 10.10 -0.95
C ASP A 465 10.90 11.15 -0.32
N ASP A 466 10.54 11.77 0.81
CA ASP A 466 11.44 12.71 1.51
C ASP A 466 12.52 11.90 2.25
N ILE A 467 13.72 11.91 1.70
CA ILE A 467 14.89 11.23 2.29
C ILE A 467 15.90 12.23 2.84
N TRP A 468 15.63 13.53 2.75
CA TRP A 468 16.61 14.56 3.08
C TRP A 468 16.00 15.92 3.44
N ALA A 469 15.92 16.17 4.74
CA ALA A 469 15.49 17.44 5.36
C ALA A 469 16.32 18.71 5.00
N GLY A 470 17.25 18.64 4.06
CA GLY A 470 17.87 19.80 3.40
C GLY A 470 17.19 20.23 2.09
N SER A 471 16.21 19.46 1.65
CA SER A 471 15.28 19.71 0.55
C SER A 471 13.84 19.75 1.12
N ALA A 472 12.81 19.83 0.27
CA ALA A 472 11.41 19.99 0.72
C ALA A 472 10.44 19.23 -0.19
N GLY A 473 9.57 18.42 0.43
CA GLY A 473 8.76 17.44 -0.26
C GLY A 473 9.54 16.16 -0.56
N ALA A 474 9.00 15.29 -1.40
CA ALA A 474 9.63 14.02 -1.74
C ALA A 474 10.71 14.18 -2.83
N GLU A 475 11.93 13.70 -2.57
CA GLU A 475 12.93 13.64 -3.62
C GLU A 475 12.78 12.42 -4.52
N SER A 476 12.88 12.63 -5.84
CA SER A 476 12.85 11.55 -6.82
C SER A 476 14.24 11.18 -7.35
N TRP A 477 14.51 9.87 -7.46
CA TRP A 477 15.68 9.33 -8.15
C TRP A 477 15.36 8.04 -8.90
N SER A 478 16.25 7.62 -9.80
CA SER A 478 16.08 6.42 -10.61
C SER A 478 17.41 5.83 -11.07
N SER A 479 17.42 4.64 -11.67
CA SER A 479 18.63 3.96 -12.17
C SER A 479 19.37 4.79 -13.23
N ALA A 480 18.69 5.25 -14.27
CA ALA A 480 19.26 5.91 -15.44
C ALA A 480 19.48 7.42 -15.25
N ALA A 481 18.61 8.13 -14.54
CA ALA A 481 18.77 9.56 -14.30
C ALA A 481 19.97 9.85 -13.39
N SER A 482 20.57 11.03 -13.53
CA SER A 482 21.62 11.54 -12.65
C SER A 482 21.09 12.59 -11.67
N GLY A 483 21.68 12.60 -10.47
CA GLY A 483 21.27 13.43 -9.35
C GLY A 483 19.99 12.95 -8.64
N LEU A 484 19.73 13.59 -7.51
CA LEU A 484 18.49 13.53 -6.72
C LEU A 484 17.70 14.81 -7.00
N ARG A 485 16.38 14.70 -7.24
CA ARG A 485 15.52 15.83 -7.65
C ARG A 485 14.50 16.18 -6.59
N ASP A 486 14.20 17.46 -6.42
CA ASP A 486 13.01 17.91 -5.68
C ASP A 486 11.70 17.55 -6.44
N PRO A 487 10.50 17.71 -5.83
CA PRO A 487 9.23 17.45 -6.51
C PRO A 487 9.00 18.30 -7.76
N HIS A 488 9.74 19.40 -7.91
CA HIS A 488 9.70 20.30 -9.06
C HIS A 488 10.66 19.89 -10.20
N GLY A 489 11.45 18.82 -10.00
CA GLY A 489 12.39 18.26 -10.97
C GLY A 489 13.78 18.89 -10.97
N THR A 490 14.07 19.84 -10.08
CA THR A 490 15.37 20.49 -9.91
C THR A 490 16.34 19.52 -9.24
N VAL A 491 17.57 19.40 -9.75
CA VAL A 491 18.58 18.55 -9.11
C VAL A 491 19.12 19.25 -7.85
N VAL A 492 18.69 18.80 -6.67
CA VAL A 492 19.10 19.35 -5.37
C VAL A 492 20.40 18.74 -4.84
N ALA A 493 20.71 17.49 -5.21
CA ALA A 493 21.99 16.86 -4.91
C ALA A 493 22.54 16.08 -6.11
N SER A 494 23.86 16.10 -6.32
CA SER A 494 24.52 15.29 -7.35
C SER A 494 24.64 13.81 -6.95
N ARG A 495 24.65 13.53 -5.64
CA ARG A 495 24.68 12.17 -5.08
C ARG A 495 23.28 11.56 -5.05
N LYS A 496 23.09 10.46 -5.77
CA LYS A 496 21.95 9.55 -5.57
C LYS A 496 22.14 8.68 -4.31
N PRO A 497 21.06 8.22 -3.68
CA PRO A 497 21.06 7.07 -2.77
C PRO A 497 21.79 5.85 -3.36
N SER A 498 22.30 4.96 -2.51
CA SER A 498 22.96 3.73 -2.94
C SER A 498 22.01 2.67 -3.50
N SER A 499 20.74 2.68 -3.07
CA SER A 499 19.69 1.77 -3.56
C SER A 499 18.62 2.51 -4.38
N THR A 500 17.73 1.75 -5.02
CA THR A 500 16.52 2.26 -5.68
C THR A 500 15.51 1.11 -5.67
N ASN A 501 14.83 0.92 -4.53
CA ASN A 501 13.99 -0.25 -4.28
C ASN A 501 12.79 0.08 -3.36
N PHE A 502 12.94 -0.15 -2.05
CA PHE A 502 11.94 0.11 -1.03
C PHE A 502 12.36 1.26 -0.12
N LEU A 503 11.43 1.64 0.75
CA LEU A 503 11.55 2.67 1.76
C LEU A 503 11.08 2.10 3.11
N ALA A 504 11.51 2.72 4.21
CA ALA A 504 10.99 2.47 5.55
C ALA A 504 11.15 3.72 6.44
N TRP A 505 10.10 4.22 7.09
CA TRP A 505 10.26 5.14 8.23
C TRP A 505 10.76 4.32 9.43
N TRP A 506 12.04 4.43 9.74
CA TRP A 506 12.73 3.51 10.66
C TRP A 506 13.36 4.21 11.87
N ASP A 507 13.95 5.40 11.72
CA ASP A 507 14.63 6.10 12.82
C ASP A 507 13.72 7.01 13.66
N GLY A 508 14.25 8.12 14.19
CA GLY A 508 13.54 9.02 15.10
C GLY A 508 12.92 10.25 14.43
N ASP A 509 13.32 10.61 13.21
CA ASP A 509 12.81 11.78 12.50
C ASP A 509 11.59 11.46 11.60
N THR A 510 11.37 12.24 10.54
CA THR A 510 10.18 12.12 9.64
C THR A 510 10.56 11.90 8.18
N THR A 511 11.83 12.05 7.83
CA THR A 511 12.36 11.59 6.54
C THR A 511 12.46 10.07 6.55
N ARG A 512 12.43 9.46 5.36
CA ARG A 512 12.28 8.03 5.17
C ARG A 512 13.61 7.37 4.81
N GLU A 513 13.86 6.19 5.37
CA GLU A 513 15.09 5.44 5.12
C GLU A 513 14.96 4.59 3.87
N LEU A 514 16.13 4.25 3.31
CA LEU A 514 16.28 3.38 2.15
C LEU A 514 16.23 1.91 2.60
N LEU A 515 15.36 1.10 1.99
CA LEU A 515 15.28 -0.35 2.25
C LEU A 515 15.62 -1.12 0.95
N ASP A 516 16.67 -1.94 1.01
CA ASP A 516 17.09 -2.79 -0.11
C ASP A 516 17.76 -4.08 0.37
N GLY A 517 17.55 -5.18 -0.36
CA GLY A 517 18.03 -6.51 0.04
C GLY A 517 17.64 -6.84 1.47
N THR A 518 18.64 -7.00 2.34
CA THR A 518 18.48 -7.27 3.78
C THR A 518 19.01 -6.14 4.67
N HIS A 519 18.84 -4.87 4.29
CA HIS A 519 19.34 -3.74 5.07
C HIS A 519 18.50 -2.45 4.96
N ILE A 520 18.69 -1.57 5.96
CA ILE A 520 18.11 -0.22 6.03
C ILE A 520 19.25 0.80 6.18
N ASP A 521 19.25 1.82 5.32
CA ASP A 521 20.25 2.89 5.24
C ASP A 521 19.59 4.29 5.29
N LYS A 522 20.06 5.18 6.17
CA LYS A 522 19.67 6.60 6.15
C LYS A 522 20.43 7.34 5.05
N TYR A 523 19.74 8.12 4.22
CA TYR A 523 20.42 8.93 3.20
C TYR A 523 21.25 10.06 3.83
N GLY A 524 22.37 10.39 3.17
CA GLY A 524 23.14 11.59 3.46
C GLY A 524 23.89 12.08 2.23
N THR A 525 24.02 13.39 2.06
CA THR A 525 24.66 13.99 0.87
C THR A 525 26.15 13.62 0.73
N ALA A 526 26.81 13.22 1.82
CA ALA A 526 28.19 12.71 1.83
C ALA A 526 28.30 11.18 1.70
N GLY A 527 27.20 10.43 1.90
CA GLY A 527 27.18 8.97 2.03
C GLY A 527 25.96 8.51 2.82
N ASP A 528 25.48 7.29 2.58
CA ASP A 528 24.40 6.69 3.38
C ASP A 528 24.95 6.09 4.69
N THR A 529 24.11 6.00 5.73
CA THR A 529 24.48 5.48 7.05
C THR A 529 23.66 4.23 7.39
N ARG A 530 24.36 3.12 7.63
CA ARG A 530 23.75 1.82 7.94
C ARG A 530 23.09 1.80 9.31
N LEU A 531 21.76 1.65 9.32
CA LEU A 531 20.97 1.52 10.56
C LEU A 531 20.66 0.06 10.90
N LEU A 532 20.32 -0.76 9.90
CA LEU A 532 20.04 -2.19 10.09
C LEU A 532 20.71 -3.04 9.01
N THR A 533 21.31 -4.16 9.40
CA THR A 533 21.62 -5.27 8.48
C THR A 533 21.01 -6.55 9.04
N GLY A 534 20.03 -7.12 8.34
CA GLY A 534 19.43 -8.40 8.69
C GLY A 534 20.46 -9.53 8.61
N ALA A 535 20.59 -10.29 9.69
CA ALA A 535 21.54 -11.40 9.80
C ALA A 535 20.82 -12.75 9.67
N SER A 536 21.40 -13.69 8.91
CA SER A 536 20.84 -15.02 8.63
C SER A 536 19.40 -15.00 8.07
N VAL A 537 19.12 -13.98 7.25
CA VAL A 537 17.88 -13.82 6.46
C VAL A 537 18.21 -13.71 4.98
N HIS A 538 17.20 -13.69 4.12
CA HIS A 538 17.33 -13.35 2.70
C HIS A 538 16.24 -12.38 2.25
N SER A 539 16.55 -11.64 1.19
CA SER A 539 15.57 -10.94 0.38
C SER A 539 14.99 -11.85 -0.71
N ASN A 540 13.92 -11.41 -1.35
CA ASN A 540 13.12 -12.18 -2.28
C ASN A 540 13.29 -11.71 -3.74
N ASN A 541 12.72 -12.49 -4.66
CA ASN A 541 12.50 -12.09 -6.06
C ASN A 541 13.79 -11.73 -6.83
N SER A 542 14.88 -12.45 -6.54
CA SER A 542 16.19 -12.32 -7.21
C SER A 542 16.72 -10.87 -7.14
N THR A 543 17.02 -10.24 -8.28
CA THR A 543 17.52 -8.86 -8.33
C THR A 543 16.51 -7.81 -7.85
N LYS A 544 15.21 -8.13 -7.77
CA LYS A 544 14.22 -7.25 -7.12
C LYS A 544 14.49 -7.10 -5.61
N ALA A 545 15.13 -8.09 -4.98
CA ALA A 545 15.71 -8.00 -3.64
C ALA A 545 14.74 -7.45 -2.57
N THR A 546 13.47 -7.86 -2.64
CA THR A 546 12.38 -7.35 -1.82
C THR A 546 12.33 -7.99 -0.42
N PRO A 547 11.68 -7.36 0.57
CA PRO A 547 11.31 -8.03 1.82
C PRO A 547 10.24 -9.12 1.57
N VAL A 548 9.86 -9.84 2.64
CA VAL A 548 8.63 -10.64 2.66
C VAL A 548 7.41 -9.71 2.71
N ILE A 549 7.47 -8.72 3.61
CA ILE A 549 6.59 -7.54 3.67
C ILE A 549 7.31 -6.44 4.47
N SER A 550 6.97 -5.17 4.24
CA SER A 550 7.45 -4.02 5.01
C SER A 550 6.34 -2.98 5.23
N GLY A 551 6.24 -2.43 6.44
CA GLY A 551 5.30 -1.37 6.81
C GLY A 551 4.97 -1.31 8.31
N ASP A 552 4.14 -0.36 8.74
CA ASP A 552 3.51 -0.38 10.08
C ASP A 552 2.71 -1.69 10.20
N LEU A 553 3.17 -2.58 11.08
CA LEU A 553 2.47 -3.81 11.44
C LEU A 553 2.11 -3.79 12.94
N PHE A 554 3.00 -3.26 13.76
CA PHE A 554 2.93 -3.17 15.22
C PHE A 554 3.61 -1.87 15.68
N GLY A 555 3.69 -1.63 16.99
CA GLY A 555 4.44 -0.51 17.54
C GLY A 555 3.77 0.85 17.28
N ASP A 556 4.57 1.90 17.13
CA ASP A 556 4.09 3.23 16.72
C ASP A 556 4.03 3.34 15.17
N TRP A 557 3.94 4.54 14.62
CA TRP A 557 3.66 4.78 13.18
C TRP A 557 4.77 4.33 12.20
N ARG A 558 5.84 3.68 12.69
CA ARG A 558 7.06 3.37 11.95
C ARG A 558 7.06 1.94 11.45
N GLU A 559 7.87 1.68 10.43
CA GLU A 559 7.69 0.53 9.57
C GLU A 559 8.54 -0.67 10.03
N GLU A 560 7.89 -1.77 10.40
CA GLU A 560 8.55 -3.08 10.51
C GLU A 560 9.05 -3.57 9.15
N VAL A 561 10.14 -4.33 9.17
CA VAL A 561 10.62 -5.07 7.99
C VAL A 561 10.66 -6.57 8.30
N VAL A 562 10.05 -7.37 7.43
CA VAL A 562 10.00 -8.83 7.55
C VAL A 562 10.85 -9.47 6.45
N TRP A 563 11.76 -10.36 6.84
CA TRP A 563 12.51 -11.23 5.91
C TRP A 563 12.40 -12.69 6.32
N ALA A 564 12.47 -13.60 5.35
CA ALA A 564 12.61 -15.03 5.67
C ALA A 564 14.04 -15.34 6.10
N THR A 565 14.20 -16.18 7.14
CA THR A 565 15.50 -16.77 7.52
C THR A 565 16.13 -17.52 6.34
N THR A 566 17.47 -17.53 6.21
CA THR A 566 18.18 -18.14 5.06
C THR A 566 17.86 -19.64 4.83
N ASN A 567 17.42 -20.35 5.87
CA ASN A 567 17.00 -21.75 5.84
C ASN A 567 15.47 -21.94 5.76
N ASN A 568 14.71 -20.86 5.59
CA ASN A 568 13.25 -20.85 5.42
C ASN A 568 12.43 -21.45 6.59
N THR A 569 12.91 -21.35 7.84
CA THR A 569 12.21 -21.88 9.04
C THR A 569 11.54 -20.84 9.92
N ALA A 570 11.80 -19.55 9.71
CA ALA A 570 11.05 -18.46 10.34
C ALA A 570 10.91 -17.26 9.40
N LEU A 571 9.83 -16.49 9.59
CA LEU A 571 9.78 -15.08 9.22
C LEU A 571 10.39 -14.26 10.36
N ARG A 572 11.39 -13.44 10.06
CA ARG A 572 12.07 -12.58 11.02
C ARG A 572 11.58 -11.16 10.85
N ILE A 573 10.85 -10.68 11.86
CA ILE A 573 10.33 -9.32 11.96
C ILE A 573 11.37 -8.48 12.70
N TYR A 574 11.77 -7.35 12.10
CA TYR A 574 12.55 -6.30 12.73
C TYR A 574 11.66 -5.09 12.98
N SER A 575 11.67 -4.58 14.21
CA SER A 575 10.98 -3.35 14.65
C SER A 575 12.01 -2.36 15.19
N THR A 576 11.72 -1.07 15.11
CA THR A 576 12.71 -0.01 15.33
C THR A 576 13.22 0.09 16.78
N PRO A 577 14.53 0.24 17.02
CA PRO A 577 15.10 0.50 18.34
C PRO A 577 15.19 2.00 18.70
N TYR A 578 14.80 2.91 17.80
CA TYR A 578 15.00 4.36 17.95
C TYR A 578 13.81 5.06 18.64
N GLU A 579 14.07 6.04 19.50
CA GLU A 579 13.01 6.92 20.02
C GLU A 579 12.62 7.97 18.97
N THR A 580 11.31 8.18 18.75
CA THR A 580 10.79 9.34 18.01
C THR A 580 9.96 10.25 18.90
N GLY A 581 10.11 11.56 18.72
CA GLY A 581 9.24 12.59 19.29
C GLY A 581 7.98 12.88 18.46
N THR A 582 7.82 12.19 17.33
CA THR A 582 6.70 12.35 16.40
C THR A 582 5.56 11.38 16.77
N ARG A 583 4.32 11.86 16.67
CA ARG A 583 3.10 11.08 16.94
C ARG A 583 2.15 11.16 15.75
N ILE A 584 2.08 10.07 14.98
CA ILE A 584 1.12 9.87 13.88
C ILE A 584 0.17 8.73 14.28
N THR A 585 -1.03 8.71 13.71
CA THR A 585 -1.93 7.53 13.78
C THR A 585 -1.18 6.31 13.22
N THR A 586 -1.52 5.08 13.65
CA THR A 586 -1.07 3.89 12.92
C THR A 586 -1.46 4.02 11.44
N LEU A 587 -0.49 3.78 10.55
CA LEU A 587 -0.66 3.94 9.10
C LEU A 587 -1.61 2.87 8.53
N LEU A 588 -1.86 1.78 9.27
CA LEU A 588 -2.93 0.81 9.00
C LEU A 588 -4.34 1.43 9.04
N HIS A 589 -4.51 2.63 9.63
CA HIS A 589 -5.76 3.40 9.59
C HIS A 589 -5.78 4.52 8.53
N ASP A 590 -4.68 4.73 7.79
CA ASP A 590 -4.72 5.44 6.50
C ASP A 590 -5.06 4.43 5.39
N THR A 591 -6.17 4.60 4.70
CA THR A 591 -6.63 3.57 3.75
C THR A 591 -5.79 3.49 2.48
N THR A 592 -5.10 4.55 2.09
CA THR A 592 -4.16 4.55 0.95
C THR A 592 -2.96 3.67 1.30
N TYR A 593 -2.37 3.87 2.48
CA TYR A 593 -1.30 3.04 3.01
C TYR A 593 -1.73 1.59 3.26
N ARG A 594 -2.89 1.39 3.89
CA ARG A 594 -3.39 0.03 4.23
C ARG A 594 -3.78 -0.78 3.00
N THR A 595 -4.29 -0.16 1.95
CA THR A 595 -4.49 -0.84 0.65
C THR A 595 -3.16 -1.06 -0.08
N ALA A 596 -2.16 -0.21 0.11
CA ALA A 596 -0.80 -0.46 -0.38
C ALA A 596 -0.14 -1.68 0.26
N LEU A 597 -0.33 -1.92 1.57
CA LEU A 597 0.08 -3.19 2.19
C LEU A 597 -0.67 -4.41 1.64
N ALA A 598 -1.92 -4.24 1.17
CA ALA A 598 -2.65 -5.32 0.50
C ALA A 598 -2.09 -5.60 -0.91
N TRP A 599 -1.78 -4.57 -1.70
CA TRP A 599 -1.19 -4.76 -3.05
C TRP A 599 0.33 -4.99 -3.06
N GLN A 600 1.06 -4.85 -1.94
CA GLN A 600 2.53 -4.97 -1.90
C GLN A 600 3.11 -6.28 -2.45
N ASN A 601 2.37 -7.40 -2.40
CA ASN A 601 2.79 -8.69 -2.97
C ASN A 601 2.64 -8.80 -4.51
N THR A 602 2.09 -7.77 -5.16
CA THR A 602 1.63 -7.83 -6.55
C THR A 602 2.79 -7.65 -7.54
N ALA A 603 3.05 -8.69 -8.33
CA ALA A 603 4.02 -8.70 -9.42
C ALA A 603 5.44 -8.22 -9.05
N TYR A 604 5.79 -6.95 -9.25
CA TYR A 604 7.00 -6.36 -8.69
C TYR A 604 6.61 -5.47 -7.50
N ASN A 605 6.95 -5.93 -6.30
CA ASN A 605 6.64 -5.25 -5.04
C ASN A 605 7.14 -3.80 -5.04
N GLN A 606 6.44 -2.91 -4.35
CA GLN A 606 6.76 -1.48 -4.22
C GLN A 606 6.46 -0.99 -2.79
N PRO A 607 7.13 0.05 -2.29
CA PRO A 607 6.88 0.59 -0.96
C PRO A 607 5.46 1.18 -0.84
N PRO A 608 4.84 1.13 0.35
CA PRO A 608 3.54 1.74 0.59
C PRO A 608 3.66 3.25 0.80
N HIS A 609 2.64 4.01 0.42
CA HIS A 609 2.53 5.45 0.67
C HIS A 609 1.17 5.81 1.26
N PRO A 610 1.09 6.72 2.25
CA PRO A 610 -0.15 7.22 2.82
C PRO A 610 -0.77 8.34 1.97
N GLY A 611 -2.04 8.67 2.25
CA GLY A 611 -2.76 9.76 1.59
C GLY A 611 -2.38 11.18 2.02
N PHE A 612 -1.20 11.38 2.62
CA PHE A 612 -0.72 12.66 3.15
C PHE A 612 0.81 12.66 3.33
N PHE A 613 1.46 13.82 3.24
CA PHE A 613 2.90 13.93 3.37
C PHE A 613 3.40 13.61 4.78
N ILE A 614 4.40 12.72 4.88
CA ILE A 614 5.23 12.50 6.07
C ILE A 614 6.67 12.81 5.67
N GLY A 615 7.26 13.82 6.30
CA GLY A 615 8.57 14.33 5.93
C GLY A 615 9.00 15.56 6.73
N ALA A 616 10.15 16.12 6.38
CA ALA A 616 10.75 17.26 7.03
C ALA A 616 9.84 18.50 6.95
N GLY A 617 9.47 19.03 8.11
CA GLY A 617 8.59 20.21 8.19
C GLY A 617 7.13 19.94 7.82
N MET A 618 6.70 18.67 7.78
CA MET A 618 5.30 18.29 7.58
C MET A 618 4.34 19.03 8.54
N ALA A 619 3.09 19.20 8.11
CA ALA A 619 2.01 19.60 8.99
C ALA A 619 1.71 18.50 10.03
N THR A 620 0.89 18.82 11.05
CA THR A 620 0.31 17.78 11.90
C THR A 620 -0.46 16.78 11.04
N ALA A 621 -0.08 15.51 11.07
CA ALA A 621 -0.72 14.47 10.28
C ALA A 621 -2.25 14.43 10.51
N PRO A 622 -3.05 14.21 9.45
CA PRO A 622 -4.50 14.16 9.57
C PRO A 622 -4.95 12.98 10.46
N ARG A 623 -6.11 13.14 11.09
CA ARG A 623 -6.79 12.06 11.81
C ARG A 623 -7.77 11.37 10.85
N PRO A 624 -7.57 10.10 10.50
CA PRO A 624 -8.40 9.43 9.50
C PRO A 624 -9.83 9.22 10.03
N THR A 625 -10.81 9.46 9.17
CA THR A 625 -12.24 9.30 9.50
C THR A 625 -12.69 7.89 9.14
N VAL A 626 -12.71 7.00 10.14
CA VAL A 626 -13.01 5.57 9.95
C VAL A 626 -14.15 5.08 10.83
N TRP A 627 -14.73 3.95 10.44
CA TRP A 627 -15.58 3.11 11.30
C TRP A 627 -14.98 1.71 11.40
N ILE A 628 -15.25 1.03 12.51
CA ILE A 628 -14.78 -0.32 12.82
C ILE A 628 -16.01 -1.25 12.83
N PRO A 629 -15.94 -2.48 12.27
CA PRO A 629 -17.00 -3.50 12.38
C PRO A 629 -17.47 -3.81 13.80
#